data_AF-A0A2K5D6P3-F1
#
_entry.id   AF-A0A2K5D6P3-F1
#
_cell.length_a   1.000
_cell.length_b   1.000
_cell.length_c   1.000
_cell.angle_alpha   90.00
_cell.angle_beta   90.00
_cell.angle_gamma   90.00
#
_symmetry.space_group_name_H-M   'P 1'
#
loop_
_entity.id
_entity.type
_entity.pdbx_description
1 polymer ?
#
loop_
_entity_poly.entity_id
_entity_poly.type
_entity_poly.pdbx_seq_one_letter_code
_entity_poly.pdbx_strand_id
1 'polypeptide(L)'
;IGELQGPWMEQEGPEYWDRETLTLKANAQTHRGNLGTLLRYHNQSEAGSHTLQMTNGCDLGPDGHLLHGYYQHAFDGKDYIALNEDLRSWTEADMTAQITQGKLEAAHEAEELRAYLEGTCLKWLHRYLAKGKETLQHATLRCWALGFYPAEITLTWQRDGEDQTQDTELVETRPAGDGNFQKWAAVVVPSGEEQRYTCHVQHKGLPEPLTLRWEPSSQPTIPIMGIIADLVVFGAVVIGAVVTAVIWRRKSSGGKGGSYSQAACRDSAQGSDISLMACKA
;
A
#
# COMPACT_ATOMS: atom_id res chain seq x y z
N ILE A 1 -28.41 11.50 8.29
CA ILE A 1 -27.81 10.91 9.50
C ILE A 1 -27.09 9.67 9.01
N GLY A 2 -25.83 9.44 9.41
CA GLY A 2 -25.13 8.22 9.03
C GLY A 2 -25.71 7.04 9.79
N GLU A 3 -25.88 5.90 9.12
CA GLU A 3 -26.32 4.66 9.75
C GLU A 3 -25.10 3.74 9.96
N LEU A 4 -25.10 3.01 11.08
CA LEU A 4 -24.07 2.02 11.40
C LEU A 4 -24.11 0.88 10.39
N GLN A 5 -22.95 0.56 9.80
CA GLN A 5 -22.80 -0.59 8.92
C GLN A 5 -21.90 -1.62 9.60
N GLY A 6 -22.52 -2.70 10.09
CA GLY A 6 -21.85 -3.83 10.72
C GLY A 6 -21.41 -3.60 12.18
N PRO A 7 -21.22 -4.69 12.96
CA PRO A 7 -20.86 -4.61 14.39
C PRO A 7 -19.53 -3.91 14.68
N TRP A 8 -18.59 -3.92 13.73
CA TRP A 8 -17.27 -3.31 13.89
C TRP A 8 -17.31 -1.78 14.03
N MET A 9 -18.40 -1.13 13.58
CA MET A 9 -18.61 0.30 13.74
C MET A 9 -19.16 0.71 15.11
N GLU A 10 -19.73 -0.22 15.89
CA GLU A 10 -20.25 0.07 17.25
C GLU A 10 -19.14 0.49 18.22
N GLN A 11 -17.89 0.15 17.90
CA GLN A 11 -16.71 0.51 18.67
C GLN A 11 -16.29 1.98 18.48
N GLU A 12 -16.94 2.75 17.59
CA GLU A 12 -16.65 4.18 17.41
C GLU A 12 -17.40 5.04 18.44
N GLY A 13 -16.65 5.94 19.07
CA GLY A 13 -17.18 6.85 20.10
C GLY A 13 -18.02 8.00 19.52
N PRO A 14 -18.73 8.76 20.36
CA PRO A 14 -19.61 9.84 19.93
C PRO A 14 -18.90 10.93 19.12
N GLU A 15 -17.64 11.26 19.46
CA GLU A 15 -16.85 12.27 18.74
C GLU A 15 -16.66 11.94 17.25
N TYR A 16 -16.54 10.65 16.92
CA TYR A 16 -16.46 10.19 15.53
C TYR A 16 -17.77 10.50 14.81
N TRP A 17 -18.90 10.09 15.39
CA TRP A 17 -20.22 10.27 14.79
C TRP A 17 -20.62 11.73 14.64
N ASP A 18 -20.26 12.57 15.61
CA ASP A 18 -20.48 14.02 15.53
C ASP A 18 -19.70 14.63 14.36
N ARG A 19 -18.41 14.28 14.23
CA ARG A 19 -17.57 14.78 13.14
C ARG A 19 -18.04 14.30 11.76
N GLU A 20 -18.38 13.02 11.63
CA GLU A 20 -18.92 12.49 10.37
C GLU A 20 -20.27 13.13 10.02
N THR A 21 -21.13 13.36 11.02
CA THR A 21 -22.41 14.05 10.81
C THR A 21 -22.22 15.49 10.33
N LEU A 22 -21.26 16.22 10.91
CA LEU A 22 -20.93 17.58 10.45
C LEU A 22 -20.39 17.58 9.02
N THR A 23 -19.50 16.64 8.70
CA THR A 23 -18.93 16.48 7.36
C THR A 23 -20.01 16.17 6.32
N LEU A 24 -20.91 15.24 6.62
CA LEU A 24 -22.04 14.91 5.75
C LEU A 24 -22.97 16.10 5.52
N LYS A 25 -23.24 16.92 6.55
CA LYS A 25 -24.05 18.14 6.41
C LYS A 25 -23.37 19.18 5.54
N ALA A 26 -22.07 19.41 5.73
CA ALA A 26 -21.28 20.33 4.91
C ALA A 26 -21.29 19.87 3.44
N ASN A 27 -20.99 18.60 3.19
CA ASN A 27 -21.01 18.01 1.85
C ASN A 27 -22.39 18.17 1.19
N ALA A 28 -23.49 17.94 1.91
CA ALA A 28 -24.83 18.13 1.35
C ALA A 28 -25.10 19.59 0.90
N GLN A 29 -24.60 20.60 1.62
CA GLN A 29 -24.72 22.00 1.19
C GLN A 29 -23.86 22.29 -0.04
N THR A 30 -22.61 21.80 -0.06
CA THR A 30 -21.70 21.95 -1.21
C THR A 30 -22.30 21.31 -2.47
N HIS A 31 -22.81 20.08 -2.37
CA HIS A 31 -23.42 19.38 -3.52
C HIS A 31 -24.68 20.09 -4.03
N ARG A 32 -25.49 20.68 -3.14
CA ARG A 32 -26.64 21.51 -3.54
C ARG A 32 -26.20 22.74 -4.34
N GLY A 33 -25.15 23.44 -3.90
CA GLY A 33 -24.59 24.57 -4.63
C GLY A 33 -23.97 24.17 -5.98
N ASN A 34 -23.26 23.04 -5.99
CA ASN A 34 -22.66 22.48 -7.20
C ASN A 34 -23.72 22.09 -8.23
N LEU A 35 -24.83 21.46 -7.80
CA LEU A 35 -25.94 21.12 -8.68
C LEU A 35 -26.49 22.37 -9.38
N GLY A 36 -26.76 23.46 -8.64
CA GLY A 36 -27.22 24.72 -9.23
C GLY A 36 -26.20 25.35 -10.19
N THR A 37 -24.91 25.13 -9.98
CA THR A 37 -23.84 25.57 -10.89
C THR A 37 -23.83 24.75 -12.18
N LEU A 38 -23.96 23.42 -12.08
CA LEU A 38 -24.02 22.53 -13.24
C LEU A 38 -25.23 22.82 -14.12
N LEU A 39 -26.41 23.04 -13.52
CA LEU A 39 -27.61 23.43 -14.27
C LEU A 39 -27.35 24.67 -15.13
N ARG A 40 -26.63 25.65 -14.58
CA ARG A 40 -26.27 26.89 -15.31
C ARG A 40 -25.29 26.62 -16.44
N TYR A 41 -24.26 25.81 -16.23
CA TYR A 41 -23.28 25.49 -17.27
C TYR A 41 -23.90 24.73 -18.44
N HIS A 42 -24.82 23.81 -18.15
CA HIS A 42 -25.53 23.03 -19.16
C HIS A 42 -26.80 23.72 -19.71
N ASN A 43 -27.10 24.96 -19.30
CA ASN A 43 -28.32 25.70 -19.66
C ASN A 43 -29.61 24.89 -19.43
N GLN A 44 -29.66 24.11 -18.34
CA GLN A 44 -30.82 23.30 -17.96
C GLN A 44 -31.83 24.08 -17.11
N SER A 45 -33.08 23.61 -17.11
CA SER A 45 -34.17 24.22 -16.34
C SER A 45 -34.16 23.77 -14.89
N GLU A 46 -34.38 24.70 -13.96
CA GLU A 46 -34.55 24.38 -12.52
C GLU A 46 -35.82 23.57 -12.22
N ALA A 47 -36.76 23.49 -13.16
CA ALA A 47 -37.98 22.68 -13.00
C ALA A 47 -37.74 21.18 -13.24
N GLY A 48 -36.60 20.80 -13.83
CA GLY A 48 -36.20 19.42 -14.06
C GLY A 48 -35.64 18.75 -12.80
N SER A 49 -35.69 17.41 -12.76
CA SER A 49 -34.98 16.63 -11.75
C SER A 49 -33.61 16.22 -12.29
N HIS A 50 -32.56 16.52 -11.54
CA HIS A 50 -31.17 16.29 -11.91
C HIS A 50 -30.41 15.60 -10.79
N THR A 51 -29.41 14.81 -11.16
CA THR A 51 -28.62 14.01 -10.20
C THR A 51 -27.14 14.34 -10.34
N LEU A 52 -26.50 14.69 -9.22
CA LEU A 52 -25.05 14.78 -9.09
C LEU A 52 -24.58 13.65 -8.16
N GLN A 53 -23.70 12.81 -8.66
CA GLN A 53 -23.12 11.69 -7.91
C GLN A 53 -21.63 11.94 -7.72
N MET A 54 -21.14 11.70 -6.51
CA MET A 54 -19.72 11.75 -6.18
C MET A 54 -19.28 10.36 -5.72
N THR A 55 -18.13 9.92 -6.20
CA THR A 55 -17.47 8.69 -5.74
C THR A 55 -16.04 9.03 -5.38
N ASN A 56 -15.65 8.76 -4.14
CA ASN A 56 -14.29 8.95 -3.67
C ASN A 56 -13.86 7.84 -2.72
N GLY A 57 -12.55 7.63 -2.61
CA GLY A 57 -12.00 6.58 -1.75
C GLY A 57 -10.57 6.23 -2.09
N CYS A 58 -10.01 5.31 -1.31
CA CYS A 58 -8.67 4.80 -1.45
C CYS A 58 -8.66 3.28 -1.30
N ASP A 59 -7.86 2.63 -2.13
CA ASP A 59 -7.60 1.20 -2.09
C ASP A 59 -6.27 0.93 -1.40
N LEU A 60 -6.26 -0.10 -0.55
CA LEU A 60 -5.07 -0.52 0.18
C LEU A 60 -4.35 -1.65 -0.56
N GLY A 61 -3.05 -1.46 -0.80
CA GLY A 61 -2.20 -2.50 -1.38
C GLY A 61 -1.83 -3.60 -0.38
N PRO A 62 -1.31 -4.75 -0.85
CA PRO A 62 -0.85 -5.84 0.02
C PRO A 62 0.28 -5.44 1.00
N ASP A 63 1.03 -4.40 0.66
CA ASP A 63 2.11 -3.82 1.46
C ASP A 63 1.61 -2.78 2.49
N GLY A 64 0.31 -2.50 2.51
CA GLY A 64 -0.31 -1.55 3.44
C GLY A 64 -0.21 -0.08 3.02
N HIS A 65 0.22 0.20 1.79
CA HIS A 65 0.28 1.55 1.22
C HIS A 65 -0.88 1.81 0.24
N LEU A 66 -1.01 3.07 -0.21
CA LEU A 66 -1.99 3.44 -1.22
C LEU A 66 -1.74 2.65 -2.50
N LEU A 67 -2.71 1.85 -2.92
CA LEU A 67 -2.70 1.20 -4.23
C LEU A 67 -3.31 2.13 -5.27
N HIS A 68 -4.47 2.71 -4.96
CA HIS A 68 -5.21 3.59 -5.84
C HIS A 68 -6.04 4.57 -5.03
N GLY A 69 -6.12 5.82 -5.49
CA GLY A 69 -7.00 6.83 -4.93
C GLY A 69 -7.91 7.36 -6.03
N TYR A 70 -9.20 7.52 -5.74
CA TYR A 70 -10.17 7.98 -6.73
C TYR A 70 -11.03 9.10 -6.15
N TYR A 71 -11.38 10.02 -7.03
CA TYR A 71 -12.33 11.10 -6.79
C TYR A 71 -12.97 11.47 -8.12
N GLN A 72 -14.27 11.24 -8.26
CA GLN A 72 -14.98 11.46 -9.52
C GLN A 72 -16.40 11.93 -9.27
N HIS A 73 -16.90 12.74 -10.21
CA HIS A 73 -18.29 13.18 -10.27
C HIS A 73 -18.95 12.71 -11.56
N ALA A 74 -20.22 12.35 -11.44
CA ALA A 74 -21.12 12.09 -12.55
C ALA A 74 -22.36 12.97 -12.46
N PHE A 75 -22.82 13.48 -13.60
CA PHE A 75 -23.99 14.33 -13.72
C PHE A 75 -25.02 13.69 -14.65
N ASP A 76 -26.25 13.53 -14.16
CA ASP A 76 -27.36 12.83 -14.82
C ASP A 76 -26.94 11.43 -15.36
N GLY A 77 -26.15 10.70 -14.56
CA GLY A 77 -25.71 9.34 -14.85
C GLY A 77 -24.57 9.23 -15.86
N LYS A 78 -23.95 10.34 -16.27
CA LYS A 78 -22.78 10.38 -17.15
C LYS A 78 -21.58 10.92 -16.40
N ASP A 79 -20.39 10.40 -16.71
CA ASP A 79 -19.14 10.95 -16.18
C ASP A 79 -19.07 12.45 -16.47
N TYR A 80 -18.57 13.22 -15.50
CA TYR A 80 -18.42 14.67 -15.62
C TYR A 80 -16.95 15.06 -15.49
N ILE A 81 -16.33 14.78 -14.33
CA ILE A 81 -14.91 15.04 -14.08
C ILE A 81 -14.34 14.01 -13.13
N ALA A 82 -13.10 13.58 -13.37
CA ALA A 82 -12.40 12.60 -12.53
C ALA A 82 -10.94 13.02 -12.26
N LEU A 83 -10.48 12.76 -11.04
CA LEU A 83 -9.07 12.88 -10.68
C LEU A 83 -8.31 11.69 -11.29
N ASN A 84 -7.21 11.97 -11.99
CA ASN A 84 -6.39 10.95 -12.63
C ASN A 84 -5.57 10.16 -11.60
N GLU A 85 -5.06 8.99 -12.02
CA GLU A 85 -4.23 8.12 -11.18
C GLU A 85 -2.95 8.79 -10.64
N ASP A 86 -2.48 9.85 -11.31
CA ASP A 86 -1.34 10.64 -10.84
C ASP A 86 -1.66 11.54 -9.62
N LEU A 87 -2.94 11.62 -9.23
CA LEU A 87 -3.51 12.44 -8.16
C LEU A 87 -3.17 13.93 -8.30
N ARG A 88 -2.98 14.41 -9.53
CA ARG A 88 -2.55 15.78 -9.84
C ARG A 88 -3.31 16.39 -10.99
N SER A 89 -3.70 15.59 -11.98
CA SER A 89 -4.39 16.03 -13.17
C SER A 89 -5.83 15.50 -13.20
N TRP A 90 -6.64 16.08 -14.09
CA TRP A 90 -8.06 15.79 -14.22
C TRP A 90 -8.40 15.25 -15.61
N THR A 91 -9.41 14.39 -15.67
CA THR A 91 -10.06 13.98 -16.93
C THR A 91 -11.44 14.59 -16.99
N GLU A 92 -11.73 15.20 -18.13
CA GLU A 92 -12.94 15.96 -18.43
C GLU A 92 -13.84 15.17 -19.37
N ALA A 93 -15.13 15.08 -19.08
CA ALA A 93 -16.06 14.39 -19.96
C ALA A 93 -16.59 15.27 -21.11
N ASP A 94 -16.70 16.59 -20.88
CA ASP A 94 -17.18 17.53 -21.89
C ASP A 94 -16.62 18.97 -21.73
N MET A 95 -17.07 19.88 -22.60
CA MET A 95 -16.62 21.28 -22.62
C MET A 95 -17.10 22.10 -21.40
N THR A 96 -18.16 21.67 -20.71
CA THR A 96 -18.61 22.34 -19.48
C THR A 96 -17.77 21.91 -18.29
N ALA A 97 -17.31 20.66 -18.29
CA ALA A 97 -16.38 20.13 -17.31
C ALA A 97 -15.06 20.93 -17.29
N GLN A 98 -14.58 21.41 -18.48
CA GLN A 98 -13.44 22.36 -18.63
C GLN A 98 -13.52 23.60 -17.74
N ILE A 99 -14.73 24.09 -17.49
CA ILE A 99 -14.94 25.23 -16.60
C ILE A 99 -14.68 24.83 -15.15
N THR A 100 -15.06 23.60 -14.77
CA THR A 100 -14.80 23.04 -13.44
C THR A 100 -13.33 22.74 -13.25
N GLN A 101 -12.62 22.06 -14.16
CA GLN A 101 -11.18 21.82 -14.01
C GLN A 101 -10.41 23.12 -13.80
N GLY A 102 -10.66 24.16 -14.61
CA GLY A 102 -9.97 25.43 -14.44
C GLY A 102 -10.14 26.04 -13.04
N LYS A 103 -11.29 25.80 -12.39
CA LYS A 103 -11.53 26.20 -10.99
C LYS A 103 -10.78 25.32 -9.99
N LEU A 104 -10.79 24.00 -10.20
CA LEU A 104 -10.10 23.04 -9.33
C LEU A 104 -8.58 23.25 -9.37
N GLU A 105 -8.02 23.49 -10.56
CA GLU A 105 -6.61 23.79 -10.75
C GLU A 105 -6.22 25.12 -10.12
N ALA A 106 -7.02 26.18 -10.30
CA ALA A 106 -6.78 27.47 -9.66
C ALA A 106 -6.86 27.41 -8.12
N ALA A 107 -7.66 26.48 -7.58
CA ALA A 107 -7.78 26.24 -6.14
C ALA A 107 -6.75 25.23 -5.61
N HIS A 108 -5.91 24.63 -6.47
CA HIS A 108 -5.01 23.54 -6.10
C HIS A 108 -5.72 22.33 -5.44
N GLU A 109 -6.97 22.06 -5.83
CA GLU A 109 -7.82 21.03 -5.19
C GLU A 109 -7.18 19.63 -5.23
N ALA A 110 -6.45 19.31 -6.30
CA ALA A 110 -5.79 18.02 -6.43
C ALA A 110 -4.77 17.77 -5.31
N GLU A 111 -4.11 18.81 -4.79
CA GLU A 111 -3.16 18.68 -3.67
C GLU A 111 -3.87 18.35 -2.36
N GLU A 112 -5.01 18.98 -2.08
CA GLU A 112 -5.82 18.69 -0.89
C GLU A 112 -6.40 17.27 -0.95
N LEU A 113 -6.96 16.88 -2.10
CA LEU A 113 -7.48 15.53 -2.32
C LEU A 113 -6.38 14.48 -2.19
N ARG A 114 -5.20 14.72 -2.75
CA ARG A 114 -4.06 13.83 -2.61
C ARG A 114 -3.66 13.66 -1.15
N ALA A 115 -3.57 14.75 -0.39
CA ALA A 115 -3.26 14.69 1.05
C ALA A 115 -4.32 13.91 1.85
N TYR A 116 -5.60 14.06 1.48
CA TYR A 116 -6.67 13.25 2.07
C TYR A 116 -6.54 11.76 1.73
N LEU A 117 -6.34 11.44 0.45
CA LEU A 117 -6.29 10.07 -0.07
C LEU A 117 -5.07 9.30 0.44
N GLU A 118 -3.88 9.91 0.39
CA GLU A 118 -2.62 9.31 0.87
C GLU A 118 -2.53 9.29 2.42
N GLY A 119 -3.32 10.12 3.12
CA GLY A 119 -3.23 10.28 4.56
C GLY A 119 -4.47 9.81 5.31
N THR A 120 -5.48 10.68 5.35
CA THR A 120 -6.68 10.49 6.18
C THR A 120 -7.46 9.24 5.77
N CYS A 121 -7.66 9.03 4.46
CA CYS A 121 -8.40 7.89 3.94
C CYS A 121 -7.74 6.57 4.36
N LEU A 122 -6.44 6.40 4.10
CA LEU A 122 -5.69 5.21 4.52
C LEU A 122 -5.70 5.01 6.04
N LYS A 123 -5.54 6.08 6.82
CA LYS A 123 -5.57 5.99 8.28
C LYS A 123 -6.90 5.42 8.79
N TRP A 124 -8.02 5.89 8.22
CA TRP A 124 -9.34 5.36 8.57
C TRP A 124 -9.54 3.94 8.07
N LEU A 125 -9.13 3.65 6.83
CA LEU A 125 -9.21 2.31 6.26
C LEU A 125 -8.46 1.27 7.11
N HIS A 126 -7.22 1.57 7.52
CA HIS A 126 -6.44 0.73 8.44
C HIS A 126 -7.17 0.51 9.78
N ARG A 127 -7.76 1.55 10.36
CA ARG A 127 -8.53 1.45 11.61
C ARG A 127 -9.76 0.55 11.45
N TYR A 128 -10.52 0.71 10.38
CA TYR A 128 -11.70 -0.11 10.12
C TYR A 128 -11.33 -1.56 9.84
N LEU A 129 -10.30 -1.80 9.03
CA LEU A 129 -9.78 -3.14 8.76
C LEU A 129 -9.26 -3.84 10.01
N ALA A 130 -8.63 -3.10 10.95
CA ALA A 130 -8.21 -3.65 12.23
C ALA A 130 -9.41 -4.03 13.12
N LYS A 131 -10.45 -3.18 13.16
CA LYS A 131 -11.67 -3.43 13.95
C LYS A 131 -12.56 -4.53 13.37
N GLY A 132 -12.64 -4.60 12.04
CA GLY A 132 -13.45 -5.54 11.30
C GLY A 132 -12.64 -6.71 10.74
N LYS A 133 -11.47 -7.05 11.30
CA LYS A 133 -10.58 -8.09 10.75
C LYS A 133 -11.32 -9.40 10.45
N GLU A 134 -12.17 -9.84 11.37
CA GLU A 134 -12.96 -11.08 11.27
C GLU A 134 -14.14 -11.01 10.29
N THR A 135 -14.48 -9.83 9.74
CA THR A 135 -15.67 -9.65 8.89
C THR A 135 -15.37 -8.97 7.54
N LEU A 136 -14.35 -8.12 7.50
CA LEU A 136 -13.95 -7.34 6.34
C LEU A 136 -12.79 -7.97 5.58
N GLN A 137 -11.94 -8.74 6.26
CA GLN A 137 -10.80 -9.40 5.63
C GLN A 137 -11.10 -10.88 5.45
N HIS A 138 -10.73 -11.39 4.27
CA HIS A 138 -10.89 -12.79 3.94
C HIS A 138 -9.55 -13.35 3.47
N ALA A 139 -9.27 -14.60 3.83
CA ALA A 139 -8.15 -15.38 3.35
C ALA A 139 -8.67 -16.56 2.53
N THR A 140 -7.85 -17.08 1.62
CA THR A 140 -8.16 -18.34 0.92
C THR A 140 -7.29 -19.45 1.50
N LEU A 141 -7.91 -20.44 2.13
CA LEU A 141 -7.23 -21.65 2.56
C LEU A 141 -7.30 -22.67 1.43
N ARG A 142 -6.17 -23.30 1.09
CA ARG A 142 -6.11 -24.35 0.07
C ARG A 142 -5.50 -25.63 0.64
N CYS A 143 -6.24 -26.71 0.58
CA CYS A 143 -5.84 -28.04 0.99
C CYS A 143 -5.38 -28.84 -0.22
N TRP A 144 -4.14 -29.32 -0.19
CA TRP A 144 -3.52 -30.06 -1.30
C TRP A 144 -3.37 -31.54 -0.94
N ALA A 145 -3.72 -32.41 -1.88
CA ALA A 145 -3.35 -33.82 -1.90
C ALA A 145 -2.50 -34.09 -3.15
N LEU A 146 -1.29 -34.61 -2.95
CA LEU A 146 -0.31 -34.84 -4.01
C LEU A 146 0.19 -36.28 -3.95
N GLY A 147 0.56 -36.86 -5.09
CA GLY A 147 1.27 -38.13 -5.16
C GLY A 147 0.47 -39.35 -4.68
N PHE A 148 -0.86 -39.33 -4.82
CA PHE A 148 -1.71 -40.41 -4.32
C PHE A 148 -2.17 -41.36 -5.45
N TYR A 149 -2.45 -42.62 -5.08
CA TYR A 149 -3.03 -43.65 -5.95
C TYR A 149 -3.88 -44.62 -5.12
N PRO A 150 -5.10 -45.01 -5.55
CA PRO A 150 -5.76 -44.71 -6.83
C PRO A 150 -6.33 -43.28 -6.91
N ALA A 151 -6.88 -42.89 -8.07
CA ALA A 151 -7.40 -41.54 -8.33
C ALA A 151 -8.59 -41.12 -7.44
N GLU A 152 -9.34 -42.08 -6.92
CA GLU A 152 -10.50 -41.82 -6.07
C GLU A 152 -10.05 -41.24 -4.72
N ILE A 153 -10.40 -39.98 -4.48
CA ILE A 153 -10.08 -39.23 -3.26
C ILE A 153 -11.22 -38.26 -2.94
N THR A 154 -11.50 -38.06 -1.66
CA THR A 154 -12.46 -37.07 -1.18
C THR A 154 -11.74 -36.02 -0.36
N LEU A 155 -11.90 -34.75 -0.73
CA LEU A 155 -11.44 -33.58 0.03
C LEU A 155 -12.67 -32.75 0.43
N THR A 156 -12.85 -32.52 1.72
CA THR A 156 -13.94 -31.68 2.23
C THR A 156 -13.41 -30.65 3.23
N TRP A 157 -13.95 -29.44 3.16
CA TRP A 157 -13.73 -28.41 4.18
C TRP A 157 -14.87 -28.44 5.19
N GLN A 158 -14.52 -28.36 6.46
CA GLN A 158 -15.47 -28.20 7.56
C GLN A 158 -15.14 -26.94 8.34
N ARG A 159 -16.17 -26.25 8.84
CA ARG A 159 -16.06 -25.17 9.81
C ARG A 159 -16.73 -25.61 11.09
N ASP A 160 -15.99 -25.71 12.18
CA ASP A 160 -16.48 -26.22 13.48
C ASP A 160 -17.24 -27.56 13.38
N GLY A 161 -16.90 -28.39 12.40
CA GLY A 161 -17.53 -29.69 12.13
C GLY A 161 -18.64 -29.68 11.09
N GLU A 162 -19.04 -28.53 10.54
CA GLU A 162 -20.05 -28.41 9.49
C GLU A 162 -19.44 -28.29 8.09
N ASP A 163 -19.89 -29.11 7.14
CA ASP A 163 -19.38 -29.17 5.76
C ASP A 163 -19.63 -27.86 4.97
N GLN A 164 -18.57 -27.32 4.36
CA GLN A 164 -18.59 -26.06 3.59
C GLN A 164 -18.66 -26.31 2.08
N THR A 165 -19.72 -26.96 1.60
CA THR A 165 -19.79 -27.41 0.19
C THR A 165 -20.04 -26.30 -0.83
N GLN A 166 -20.76 -25.23 -0.49
CA GLN A 166 -21.08 -24.15 -1.44
C GLN A 166 -19.92 -23.18 -1.65
N ASP A 167 -19.13 -22.94 -0.60
CA ASP A 167 -18.02 -21.97 -0.62
C ASP A 167 -16.66 -22.61 -0.94
N THR A 168 -16.66 -23.91 -1.26
CA THR A 168 -15.45 -24.67 -1.60
C THR A 168 -15.26 -24.77 -3.11
N GLU A 169 -14.16 -24.21 -3.59
CA GLU A 169 -13.63 -24.49 -4.92
C GLU A 169 -12.91 -25.86 -4.90
N LEU A 170 -13.54 -26.87 -5.49
CA LEU A 170 -12.97 -28.21 -5.62
C LEU A 170 -12.56 -28.48 -7.07
N VAL A 171 -11.26 -28.65 -7.33
CA VAL A 171 -10.81 -29.02 -8.68
C VAL A 171 -10.94 -30.52 -8.92
N GLU A 172 -11.16 -30.91 -10.17
CA GLU A 172 -11.10 -32.30 -10.60
C GLU A 172 -9.73 -32.93 -10.32
N THR A 173 -9.71 -34.25 -10.14
CA THR A 173 -8.48 -35.01 -9.90
C THR A 173 -7.65 -35.06 -11.19
N ARG A 174 -6.37 -34.68 -11.12
CA ARG A 174 -5.48 -34.58 -12.30
C ARG A 174 -4.29 -35.53 -12.16
N PRO A 175 -3.80 -36.13 -13.26
CA PRO A 175 -2.56 -36.89 -13.24
C PRO A 175 -1.35 -35.97 -12.99
N ALA A 176 -0.37 -36.44 -12.23
CA ALA A 176 0.87 -35.71 -11.94
C ALA A 176 2.01 -36.02 -12.94
N GLY A 177 1.84 -37.03 -13.79
CA GLY A 177 2.81 -37.41 -14.84
C GLY A 177 3.80 -38.52 -14.44
N ASP A 178 3.85 -38.88 -13.16
CA ASP A 178 4.65 -39.96 -12.58
C ASP A 178 3.84 -41.26 -12.34
N GLY A 179 2.59 -41.31 -12.79
CA GLY A 179 1.64 -42.38 -12.52
C GLY A 179 0.73 -42.13 -11.31
N ASN A 180 0.98 -41.07 -10.53
CA ASN A 180 0.13 -40.65 -9.41
C ASN A 180 -0.82 -39.50 -9.79
N PHE A 181 -1.66 -39.11 -8.84
CA PHE A 181 -2.66 -38.06 -8.96
C PHE A 181 -2.44 -36.90 -7.99
N GLN A 182 -3.05 -35.77 -8.31
CA GLN A 182 -3.10 -34.57 -7.49
C GLN A 182 -4.51 -33.95 -7.51
N LYS A 183 -4.90 -33.32 -6.40
CA LYS A 183 -6.17 -32.61 -6.24
C LYS A 183 -6.03 -31.56 -5.15
N TRP A 184 -6.83 -30.50 -5.21
CA TRP A 184 -6.94 -29.55 -4.11
C TRP A 184 -8.37 -29.05 -3.93
N ALA A 185 -8.65 -28.55 -2.73
CA ALA A 185 -9.89 -27.88 -2.37
C ALA A 185 -9.55 -26.54 -1.71
N ALA A 186 -10.16 -25.45 -2.14
CA ALA A 186 -9.96 -24.14 -1.54
C ALA A 186 -11.27 -23.58 -0.97
N VAL A 187 -11.18 -22.84 0.14
CA VAL A 187 -12.32 -22.17 0.77
C VAL A 187 -11.91 -20.74 1.13
N VAL A 188 -12.81 -19.80 0.93
CA VAL A 188 -12.64 -18.42 1.39
C VAL A 188 -13.13 -18.33 2.82
N VAL A 189 -12.27 -17.86 3.72
CA VAL A 189 -12.53 -17.79 5.16
C VAL A 189 -12.33 -16.37 5.66
N PRO A 190 -13.07 -15.94 6.69
CA PRO A 190 -12.76 -14.68 7.34
C PRO A 190 -11.40 -14.72 8.03
N SER A 191 -10.62 -13.65 7.91
CA SER A 191 -9.28 -13.59 8.48
C SER A 191 -9.34 -13.57 10.01
N GLY A 192 -8.53 -14.40 10.66
CA GLY A 192 -8.58 -14.65 12.11
C GLY A 192 -9.41 -15.87 12.50
N GLU A 193 -10.27 -16.37 11.60
CA GLU A 193 -11.07 -17.58 11.84
C GLU A 193 -10.45 -18.84 11.22
N GLU A 194 -9.25 -18.78 10.64
CA GLU A 194 -8.65 -19.88 9.88
C GLU A 194 -8.54 -21.18 10.69
N GLN A 195 -8.36 -21.07 12.01
CA GLN A 195 -8.26 -22.21 12.93
C GLN A 195 -9.58 -22.97 13.14
N ARG A 196 -10.72 -22.36 12.80
CA ARG A 196 -12.05 -22.99 12.83
C ARG A 196 -12.29 -23.91 11.64
N TYR A 197 -11.45 -23.79 10.60
CA TYR A 197 -11.58 -24.57 9.37
C TYR A 197 -10.64 -25.78 9.37
N THR A 198 -11.18 -26.93 9.02
CA THR A 198 -10.45 -28.20 8.88
C THR A 198 -10.65 -28.79 7.50
N CYS A 199 -9.56 -29.25 6.88
CA CYS A 199 -9.63 -30.05 5.67
C CYS A 199 -9.62 -31.54 6.01
N HIS A 200 -10.62 -32.26 5.55
CA HIS A 200 -10.75 -33.70 5.72
C HIS A 200 -10.38 -34.40 4.41
N VAL A 201 -9.46 -35.36 4.52
CA VAL A 201 -8.94 -36.13 3.39
C VAL A 201 -9.28 -37.59 3.61
N GLN A 202 -10.10 -38.15 2.72
CA GLN A 202 -10.41 -39.57 2.69
C GLN A 202 -9.83 -40.19 1.43
N HIS A 203 -9.00 -41.22 1.61
CA HIS A 203 -8.34 -41.91 0.52
C HIS A 203 -8.09 -43.37 0.91
N LYS A 204 -8.16 -44.27 -0.07
CA LYS A 204 -7.95 -45.71 0.15
C LYS A 204 -6.56 -46.05 0.67
N GLY A 205 -5.56 -45.23 0.36
CA GLY A 205 -4.17 -45.39 0.80
C GLY A 205 -3.93 -44.95 2.25
N LEU A 206 -4.90 -44.30 2.89
CA LEU A 206 -4.82 -43.86 4.27
C LEU A 206 -5.48 -44.90 5.19
N PRO A 207 -4.84 -45.30 6.31
CA PRO A 207 -5.45 -46.22 7.26
C PRO A 207 -6.65 -45.58 7.98
N GLU A 208 -6.59 -44.27 8.21
CA GLU A 208 -7.67 -43.46 8.78
C GLU A 208 -7.76 -42.12 8.03
N PRO A 209 -8.94 -41.48 7.96
CA PRO A 209 -9.09 -40.14 7.39
C PRO A 209 -8.16 -39.12 8.05
N LEU A 210 -7.54 -38.26 7.25
CA LEU A 210 -6.72 -37.17 7.79
C LEU A 210 -7.56 -35.91 7.98
N THR A 211 -7.35 -35.25 9.11
CA THR A 211 -7.94 -33.94 9.42
C THR A 211 -6.81 -32.94 9.59
N LEU A 212 -6.70 -32.01 8.65
CA LEU A 212 -5.65 -30.99 8.61
C LEU A 212 -6.22 -29.65 9.04
N ARG A 213 -5.48 -28.93 9.88
CA ARG A 213 -5.74 -27.51 10.20
C ARG A 213 -4.71 -26.64 9.53
N TRP A 214 -5.08 -25.38 9.28
CA TRP A 214 -4.10 -24.41 8.82
C TRP A 214 -3.08 -24.12 9.93
N GLU A 215 -1.80 -24.25 9.61
CA GLU A 215 -0.72 -23.85 10.50
C GLU A 215 -0.03 -22.62 9.91
N PRO A 216 0.04 -21.50 10.64
CA PRO A 216 0.73 -20.31 10.15
C PRO A 216 2.18 -20.66 9.83
N SER A 217 2.60 -20.40 8.59
CA SER A 217 4.01 -20.51 8.21
C SER A 217 4.83 -19.61 9.14
N SER A 218 5.57 -20.22 10.07
CA SER A 218 6.60 -19.57 10.86
C SER A 218 7.82 -19.30 9.97
N GLN A 219 7.66 -18.44 8.97
CA GLN A 219 8.83 -17.82 8.37
C GLN A 219 9.45 -16.95 9.46
N PRO A 220 10.69 -17.22 9.90
CA PRO A 220 11.36 -16.33 10.82
C PRO A 220 11.52 -15.00 10.08
N THR A 221 10.84 -13.96 10.57
CA THR A 221 11.16 -12.58 10.22
C THR A 221 12.57 -12.35 10.75
N ILE A 222 13.57 -12.60 9.92
CA ILE A 222 14.96 -12.27 10.23
C ILE A 222 14.96 -10.79 10.61
N PRO A 223 15.32 -10.41 11.84
CA PRO A 223 15.27 -9.02 12.26
C PRO A 223 16.44 -8.29 11.61
N ILE A 224 16.23 -7.80 10.39
CA ILE A 224 17.20 -7.00 9.63
C ILE A 224 17.63 -5.74 10.43
N MET A 225 16.83 -5.31 11.41
CA MET A 225 17.16 -4.20 12.31
C MET A 225 18.41 -4.42 13.18
N GLY A 226 18.72 -5.68 13.55
CA GLY A 226 19.92 -5.98 14.34
C GLY A 226 21.21 -5.80 13.55
N ILE A 227 21.18 -6.11 12.25
CA ILE A 227 22.35 -6.06 11.37
C ILE A 227 22.73 -4.61 11.03
N ILE A 228 21.74 -3.71 10.93
CA ILE A 228 22.00 -2.29 10.62
C ILE A 228 22.61 -1.55 11.82
N ALA A 229 22.16 -1.83 13.04
CA ALA A 229 22.75 -1.23 14.25
C ALA A 229 24.22 -1.64 14.42
N ASP A 230 24.52 -2.93 14.22
CA ASP A 230 25.90 -3.43 14.29
C ASP A 230 26.79 -2.82 13.20
N LEU A 231 26.30 -2.70 11.95
CA LEU A 231 27.07 -2.08 10.86
C LEU A 231 27.33 -0.59 11.06
N VAL A 232 26.37 0.16 11.61
CA VAL A 232 26.53 1.60 11.89
C VAL A 232 27.52 1.81 13.06
N VAL A 233 27.45 0.98 14.10
CA VAL A 233 28.40 1.03 15.23
C VAL A 233 29.81 0.67 14.76
N PHE A 234 29.97 -0.42 14.00
CA PHE A 234 31.27 -0.79 13.43
C PHE A 234 31.81 0.29 12.50
N GLY A 235 30.97 0.88 11.64
CA GLY A 235 31.35 1.98 10.75
C GLY A 235 31.84 3.22 11.52
N ALA A 236 31.12 3.63 12.57
CA ALA A 236 31.50 4.77 13.39
C ALA A 236 32.82 4.55 14.15
N VAL A 237 33.04 3.34 14.69
CA VAL A 237 34.29 3.00 15.39
C VAL A 237 35.49 3.01 14.46
N VAL A 238 35.35 2.47 13.25
CA VAL A 238 36.43 2.46 12.25
C VAL A 238 36.77 3.88 11.80
N ILE A 239 35.78 4.72 11.51
CA ILE A 239 36.00 6.12 11.12
C ILE A 239 36.67 6.89 12.28
N GLY A 240 36.20 6.71 13.52
CA GLY A 240 36.80 7.33 14.70
C GLY A 240 38.27 6.93 14.91
N ALA A 241 38.58 5.64 14.74
CA ALA A 241 39.95 5.13 14.85
C ALA A 241 40.86 5.69 13.74
N VAL A 242 40.39 5.78 12.50
CA VAL A 242 41.15 6.35 11.37
C VAL A 242 41.42 7.84 11.60
N VAL A 243 40.42 8.62 12.01
CA VAL A 243 40.60 10.06 12.29
C VAL A 243 41.61 10.27 13.41
N THR A 244 41.54 9.47 14.49
CA THR A 244 42.49 9.55 15.61
C THR A 244 43.91 9.19 15.16
N ALA A 245 44.06 8.12 14.37
CA ALA A 245 45.35 7.71 13.83
C ALA A 245 45.96 8.75 12.86
N VAL A 246 45.14 9.38 12.01
CA VAL A 246 45.58 10.43 11.08
C VAL A 246 46.03 11.68 11.85
N ILE A 247 45.28 12.10 12.86
CA ILE A 247 45.67 13.24 13.72
C ILE A 247 46.98 12.92 14.45
N TRP A 248 47.15 11.69 14.94
CA TRP A 248 48.38 11.30 15.63
C TRP A 248 49.58 11.24 14.69
N ARG A 249 49.40 10.77 13.45
CA ARG A 249 50.42 10.84 12.38
C ARG A 249 50.77 12.27 12.01
N ARG A 250 49.79 13.17 11.90
CA ARG A 250 50.03 14.59 11.62
C ARG A 250 50.79 15.29 12.74
N LYS A 251 50.56 14.86 13.99
CA LYS A 251 51.26 15.40 15.17
C LYS A 251 52.67 14.83 15.35
N SER A 252 52.97 13.62 14.87
CA SER A 252 54.31 13.03 14.94
C SER A 252 55.23 13.40 13.76
N SER A 253 54.69 13.91 12.65
CA SER A 253 55.48 14.37 11.49
C SER A 253 55.95 15.84 11.57
N GLY A 254 55.55 16.58 12.61
CA GLY A 254 55.79 18.03 12.75
C GLY A 254 57.01 18.41 13.58
N GLY A 255 58.10 17.65 13.54
CA GLY A 255 59.29 17.95 14.37
C GLY A 255 60.60 17.37 13.84
N LYS A 256 61.26 18.10 12.92
CA LYS A 256 62.73 18.10 12.78
C LYS A 256 63.18 19.32 11.98
N GLY A 257 63.81 20.27 12.67
CA GLY A 257 64.46 21.43 12.10
C GLY A 257 65.84 21.11 11.52
N GLY A 258 66.31 22.00 10.65
CA GLY A 258 67.66 22.03 10.07
C GLY A 258 67.96 23.41 9.51
N SER A 259 69.08 23.98 9.94
CA SER A 259 69.51 25.38 9.89
C SER A 259 70.35 25.75 8.65
N TYR A 260 70.14 26.98 8.15
CA TYR A 260 70.98 27.94 7.39
C TYR A 260 71.91 27.51 6.22
N SER A 261 71.80 28.23 5.09
CA SER A 261 72.90 28.99 4.46
C SER A 261 72.34 30.06 3.49
N GLN A 262 72.92 31.26 3.56
CA GLN A 262 72.65 32.44 2.72
C GLN A 262 73.55 32.43 1.47
N ALA A 263 73.02 32.76 0.28
CA ALA A 263 73.65 33.68 -0.70
C ALA A 263 72.83 33.80 -2.00
N ALA A 264 72.33 35.02 -2.20
CA ALA A 264 72.46 35.89 -3.39
C ALA A 264 72.07 35.46 -4.82
N CYS A 265 71.27 36.38 -5.37
CA CYS A 265 71.22 36.90 -6.75
C CYS A 265 70.27 36.26 -7.78
N ARG A 266 69.34 37.13 -8.23
CA ARG A 266 68.93 37.48 -9.61
C ARG A 266 68.65 36.31 -10.56
N ASP A 267 67.61 36.31 -11.37
CA ASP A 267 66.86 37.42 -11.95
C ASP A 267 65.56 36.83 -12.52
N SER A 268 64.58 37.71 -12.73
CA SER A 268 63.73 37.81 -13.93
C SER A 268 63.32 36.52 -14.67
N ALA A 269 62.09 36.31 -15.09
CA ALA A 269 60.87 37.09 -15.12
C ALA A 269 59.80 36.13 -15.67
N GLN A 270 58.54 36.52 -15.52
CA GLN A 270 57.45 36.32 -16.49
C GLN A 270 57.41 34.94 -17.18
N GLY A 271 56.51 34.04 -16.79
CA GLY A 271 55.09 34.35 -16.82
C GLY A 271 54.65 34.57 -18.27
N SER A 272 54.36 33.48 -18.95
CA SER A 272 53.52 33.46 -20.14
C SER A 272 52.79 32.13 -20.15
N ASP A 273 51.62 32.16 -19.52
CA ASP A 273 50.34 31.99 -20.21
C ASP A 273 50.16 30.85 -21.23
N ILE A 274 49.01 30.21 -21.03
CA ILE A 274 48.06 29.70 -22.03
C ILE A 274 48.03 28.19 -22.28
N SER A 275 46.80 27.71 -22.04
CA SER A 275 46.05 26.66 -22.73
C SER A 275 46.15 25.21 -22.23
N LEU A 276 45.03 24.85 -21.58
CA LEU A 276 44.11 23.77 -21.95
C LEU A 276 44.57 22.31 -21.83
N MET A 277 43.65 21.62 -21.14
CA MET A 277 43.32 20.19 -21.14
C MET A 277 44.08 19.25 -20.19
N ALA A 278 43.28 18.82 -19.22
CA ALA A 278 43.10 17.44 -18.78
C ALA A 278 44.29 16.73 -18.11
N CYS A 279 44.14 16.47 -16.81
CA CYS A 279 43.97 15.08 -16.37
C CYS A 279 43.41 14.98 -14.94
N LYS A 280 42.56 13.96 -14.79
CA LYS A 280 42.19 13.23 -13.57
C LYS A 280 43.33 13.13 -12.55
N ALA A 281 43.03 13.44 -11.30
CA ALA A 281 42.93 12.47 -10.19
C ALA A 281 42.15 13.11 -9.04
#